data_AF-A0A957VRK3-F1
#
_entry.id   AF-A0A957VRK3-F1
#
_cell.length_a   1.000
_cell.length_b   1.000
_cell.length_c   1.000
_cell.angle_alpha   90.00
_cell.angle_beta   90.00
_cell.angle_gamma   90.00
#
_symmetry.space_group_name_H-M   'P 1'
#
loop_
_entity.id
_entity.type
_entity.pdbx_description
1 polymer ?
#
loop_
_entity_poly.entity_id
_entity_poly.type
_entity_poly.pdbx_seq_one_letter_code
_entity_poly.pdbx_strand_id
1 'polypeptide(L)'
;MRRRINYYRDLSADYSTPEPVPKHIGDKLIADAERYITMKERNLPELSSRYSLEQIERENKEWWPSHCEALRRGRGDLLTDEYHENLVYFCQDGPYYGLDEQKEREKHWWALIAQPGVTMTWPIVMFHGEFVWFEWACMDDNTRETIAKGSVAWVRRGHRGGCYFKGEQLTFYRDVFASPDLLRLITT
;
A
#
# COMPACT_ATOMS: atom_id res chain seq x y z
N MET A 1 -23.39 -9.10 -19.35
CA MET A 1 -22.80 -8.20 -18.32
C MET A 1 -22.30 -9.06 -17.16
N ARG A 2 -21.04 -8.89 -16.72
CA ARG A 2 -20.59 -9.49 -15.46
C ARG A 2 -21.32 -8.80 -14.30
N ARG A 3 -21.73 -9.55 -13.27
CA ARG A 3 -22.26 -8.96 -12.03
C ARG A 3 -21.19 -8.08 -11.39
N ARG A 4 -21.61 -7.00 -10.74
CA ARG A 4 -20.72 -6.21 -9.87
C ARG A 4 -20.17 -7.12 -8.77
N ILE A 5 -18.89 -6.98 -8.47
CA ILE A 5 -18.19 -7.76 -7.45
C ILE A 5 -17.74 -6.76 -6.38
N ASN A 6 -18.01 -7.07 -5.12
CA ASN A 6 -17.36 -6.36 -4.02
C ASN A 6 -15.94 -6.96 -3.87
N TYR A 7 -14.92 -6.14 -4.14
CA TYR A 7 -13.51 -6.54 -4.06
C TYR A 7 -13.04 -6.91 -2.65
N TYR A 8 -13.76 -6.46 -1.61
CA TYR A 8 -13.44 -6.70 -0.21
C TYR A 8 -14.19 -7.88 0.43
N ARG A 9 -15.11 -8.52 -0.28
CA ARG A 9 -15.98 -9.58 0.28
C ARG A 9 -15.20 -10.69 0.99
N ASP A 10 -14.04 -11.02 0.47
CA ASP A 10 -13.22 -12.16 0.92
C ASP A 10 -11.93 -11.68 1.64
N LEU A 11 -11.89 -10.41 2.07
CA LEU A 11 -10.78 -9.80 2.84
C LEU A 11 -11.14 -9.62 4.32
N SER A 12 -10.14 -9.51 5.18
CA SER A 12 -10.33 -9.45 6.64
C SER A 12 -10.85 -8.10 7.15
N ALA A 13 -10.72 -7.03 6.37
CA ALA A 13 -11.27 -5.71 6.64
C ALA A 13 -11.52 -4.94 5.34
N ASP A 14 -12.51 -4.05 5.38
CA ASP A 14 -12.92 -3.22 4.24
C ASP A 14 -12.32 -1.81 4.35
N TYR A 15 -11.42 -1.48 3.42
CA TYR A 15 -10.78 -0.16 3.30
C TYR A 15 -11.29 0.61 2.07
N SER A 16 -12.37 0.15 1.43
CA SER A 16 -13.00 0.87 0.32
C SER A 16 -13.73 2.13 0.74
N THR A 17 -14.02 2.29 2.03
CA THR A 17 -14.76 3.41 2.60
C THR A 17 -13.91 4.15 3.66
N PRO A 18 -14.19 5.42 3.98
CA PRO A 18 -13.35 6.21 4.89
C PRO A 18 -13.51 5.79 6.36
N GLU A 19 -14.52 5.00 6.70
CA GLU A 19 -14.75 4.59 8.08
C GLU A 19 -13.57 3.79 8.63
N PRO A 20 -13.13 4.08 9.88
CA PRO A 20 -12.08 3.32 10.51
C PRO A 20 -12.60 1.94 10.90
N VAL A 21 -11.72 0.94 10.82
CA VAL A 21 -11.97 -0.36 11.43
C VAL A 21 -11.99 -0.24 12.96
N PRO A 22 -12.64 -1.17 13.68
CA PRO A 22 -12.55 -1.19 15.14
C PRO A 22 -11.08 -1.23 15.61
N LYS A 23 -10.74 -0.46 16.65
CA LYS A 23 -9.36 -0.30 17.12
C LYS A 23 -8.59 -1.62 17.27
N HIS A 24 -9.21 -2.63 17.87
CA HIS A 24 -8.58 -3.94 18.08
C HIS A 24 -8.27 -4.69 16.76
N ILE A 25 -9.08 -4.47 15.72
CA ILE A 25 -8.81 -5.01 14.37
C ILE A 25 -7.62 -4.28 13.76
N GLY A 26 -7.62 -2.94 13.80
CA GLY A 26 -6.49 -2.16 13.30
C GLY A 26 -5.17 -2.47 14.03
N ASP A 27 -5.20 -2.65 15.34
CA ASP A 27 -4.01 -3.02 16.12
C ASP A 27 -3.48 -4.41 15.72
N LYS A 28 -4.38 -5.37 15.48
CA LYS A 28 -4.02 -6.68 14.93
C LYS A 28 -3.40 -6.56 13.54
N LEU A 29 -3.95 -5.71 12.68
CA LEU A 29 -3.45 -5.49 11.32
C LEU A 29 -2.03 -4.92 11.31
N ILE A 30 -1.71 -4.00 12.24
CA ILE A 30 -0.34 -3.51 12.42
C ILE A 30 0.60 -4.63 12.87
N ALA A 31 0.19 -5.45 13.84
CA ALA A 31 0.99 -6.60 14.28
C ALA A 31 1.18 -7.64 13.15
N ASP A 32 0.17 -7.81 12.29
CA ASP A 32 0.28 -8.67 11.11
C ASP A 32 1.28 -8.11 10.09
N ALA A 33 1.29 -6.79 9.83
CA ALA A 33 2.30 -6.16 8.97
C ALA A 33 3.72 -6.43 9.50
N GLU A 34 3.96 -6.16 10.78
CA GLU A 34 5.23 -6.42 11.46
C GLU A 34 5.65 -7.89 11.31
N ARG A 35 4.73 -8.83 11.54
CA ARG A 35 4.97 -10.27 11.35
C ARG A 35 5.33 -10.60 9.91
N TYR A 36 4.58 -10.12 8.93
CA TYR A 36 4.82 -10.43 7.51
C TYR A 36 6.17 -9.90 7.02
N ILE A 37 6.57 -8.72 7.47
CA ILE A 37 7.89 -8.14 7.16
C ILE A 37 9.02 -9.07 7.61
N THR A 38 8.92 -9.68 8.80
CA THR A 38 9.95 -10.61 9.29
C THR A 38 10.07 -11.91 8.49
N MET A 39 9.07 -12.22 7.66
CA MET A 39 9.08 -13.44 6.84
C MET A 39 9.82 -13.24 5.51
N LYS A 40 10.18 -12.01 5.15
CA LYS A 40 10.88 -11.72 3.90
C LYS A 40 12.23 -12.42 3.86
N GLU A 41 12.51 -13.02 2.72
CA GLU A 41 13.79 -13.61 2.37
C GLU A 41 14.58 -12.62 1.53
N ARG A 42 15.91 -12.71 1.64
CA ARG A 42 16.81 -11.86 0.87
C ARG A 42 16.70 -12.10 -0.64
N ASN A 43 16.61 -13.37 -1.03
CA ASN A 43 16.44 -13.74 -2.41
C ASN A 43 14.96 -13.96 -2.68
N LEU A 44 14.48 -13.45 -3.81
CA LEU A 44 13.12 -13.65 -4.24
C LEU A 44 12.82 -15.16 -4.34
N PRO A 45 11.86 -15.71 -3.57
CA PRO A 45 11.64 -17.14 -3.50
C PRO A 45 11.22 -17.71 -4.85
N GLU A 46 11.65 -18.93 -5.15
CA GLU A 46 11.34 -19.60 -6.41
C GLU A 46 9.90 -20.11 -6.42
N LEU A 47 9.23 -19.97 -7.57
CA LEU A 47 7.92 -20.59 -7.78
C LEU A 47 8.07 -22.10 -7.86
N SER A 48 7.34 -22.82 -7.02
CA SER A 48 7.40 -24.28 -6.97
C SER A 48 6.08 -24.86 -6.50
N SER A 49 5.97 -26.19 -6.48
CA SER A 49 4.83 -26.88 -5.86
C SER A 49 4.68 -26.60 -4.35
N ARG A 50 5.72 -26.08 -3.68
CA ARG A 50 5.70 -25.70 -2.27
C ARG A 50 5.48 -24.20 -2.05
N TYR A 51 5.51 -23.41 -3.11
CA TYR A 51 5.28 -21.98 -3.09
C TYR A 51 4.68 -21.54 -4.43
N SER A 52 3.39 -21.78 -4.57
CA SER A 52 2.65 -21.59 -5.82
C SER A 52 2.05 -20.19 -5.93
N LEU A 53 1.56 -19.85 -7.13
CA LEU A 53 0.86 -18.59 -7.36
C LEU A 53 -0.43 -18.47 -6.52
N GLU A 54 -1.13 -19.58 -6.27
CA GLU A 54 -2.33 -19.59 -5.42
C GLU A 54 -1.99 -19.27 -3.95
N GLN A 55 -0.86 -19.79 -3.47
CA GLN A 55 -0.37 -19.44 -2.15
C GLN A 55 0.02 -17.96 -2.09
N ILE A 56 0.77 -17.46 -3.07
CA ILE A 56 1.17 -16.05 -3.14
C ILE A 56 -0.05 -15.13 -3.18
N GLU A 57 -1.07 -15.46 -3.98
CA GLU A 57 -2.29 -14.65 -4.07
C GLU A 57 -3.05 -14.62 -2.73
N ARG A 58 -3.11 -15.75 -2.02
CA ARG A 58 -3.69 -15.80 -0.67
C ARG A 58 -2.92 -14.91 0.30
N GLU A 59 -1.60 -15.01 0.32
CA GLU A 59 -0.73 -14.18 1.15
C GLU A 59 -0.87 -12.68 0.81
N ASN A 60 -1.05 -12.34 -0.46
CA ASN A 60 -1.31 -10.97 -0.91
C ASN A 60 -2.68 -10.46 -0.41
N LYS A 61 -3.72 -11.29 -0.38
CA LYS A 61 -5.02 -10.95 0.21
C LYS A 61 -4.95 -10.78 1.73
N GLU A 62 -4.17 -11.63 2.41
CA GLU A 62 -3.95 -11.54 3.86
C GLU A 62 -3.17 -10.28 4.26
N TRP A 63 -2.21 -9.88 3.43
CA TRP A 63 -1.39 -8.68 3.60
C TRP A 63 -2.15 -7.37 3.31
N TRP A 64 -3.06 -7.36 2.35
CA TRP A 64 -3.64 -6.11 1.86
C TRP A 64 -4.26 -5.21 2.94
N PRO A 65 -5.12 -5.71 3.85
CA PRO A 65 -5.67 -4.87 4.92
C PRO A 65 -4.62 -4.31 5.88
N SER A 66 -3.51 -5.02 6.11
CA SER A 66 -2.42 -4.51 6.95
C SER A 66 -1.66 -3.36 6.29
N HIS A 67 -1.49 -3.41 4.97
CA HIS A 67 -0.92 -2.31 4.19
C HIS A 67 -1.77 -1.04 4.28
N CYS A 68 -3.09 -1.18 4.06
CA CYS A 68 -4.01 -0.05 4.16
C CYS A 68 -4.01 0.58 5.56
N GLU A 69 -3.99 -0.24 6.61
CA GLU A 69 -3.93 0.25 8.00
C GLU A 69 -2.61 0.94 8.31
N ALA A 70 -1.48 0.37 7.89
CA ALA A 70 -0.16 0.98 8.08
C ALA A 70 -0.12 2.38 7.47
N LEU A 71 -0.65 2.56 6.25
CA LEU A 71 -0.72 3.87 5.62
C LEU A 71 -1.66 4.82 6.36
N ARG A 72 -2.89 4.40 6.71
CA ARG A 72 -3.82 5.25 7.48
C ARG A 72 -3.26 5.69 8.85
N ARG A 73 -2.32 4.92 9.42
CA ARG A 73 -1.63 5.27 10.67
C ARG A 73 -0.31 6.01 10.47
N GLY A 74 0.07 6.35 9.24
CA GLY A 74 1.33 7.04 8.94
C GLY A 74 2.57 6.20 9.25
N ARG A 75 2.46 4.86 9.26
CA ARG A 75 3.58 3.93 9.53
C ARG A 75 4.41 3.71 8.26
N GLY A 76 5.06 4.77 7.79
CA GLY A 76 5.95 4.76 6.62
C GLY A 76 7.13 3.79 6.77
N ASP A 77 7.56 3.53 8.00
CA ASP A 77 8.53 2.49 8.35
C ASP A 77 8.06 1.09 7.87
N LEU A 78 6.81 0.71 8.21
CA LEU A 78 6.25 -0.58 7.79
C LEU A 78 6.05 -0.64 6.27
N LEU A 79 5.60 0.44 5.64
CA LEU A 79 5.40 0.49 4.18
C LEU A 79 6.72 0.33 3.43
N THR A 80 7.79 0.97 3.91
CA THR A 80 9.14 0.84 3.34
C THR A 80 9.63 -0.61 3.46
N ASP A 81 9.37 -1.22 4.62
CA ASP A 81 9.73 -2.60 4.92
C ASP A 81 8.91 -3.64 4.15
N GLU A 82 7.90 -3.27 3.37
CA GLU A 82 7.22 -4.20 2.46
C GLU A 82 7.99 -4.42 1.15
N TYR A 83 8.89 -3.51 0.80
CA TYR A 83 9.66 -3.57 -0.42
C TYR A 83 10.79 -4.62 -0.35
N HIS A 84 11.05 -5.24 -1.49
CA HIS A 84 12.23 -6.07 -1.71
C HIS A 84 13.46 -5.19 -1.99
N GLU A 85 14.66 -5.62 -1.61
CA GLU A 85 15.90 -4.81 -1.76
C GLU A 85 16.16 -4.38 -3.21
N ASN A 86 15.75 -5.22 -4.17
CA ASN A 86 15.87 -4.98 -5.62
C ASN A 86 14.59 -4.39 -6.25
N LEU A 87 13.84 -3.57 -5.52
CA LEU A 87 12.62 -2.91 -6.01
C LEU A 87 12.87 -2.22 -7.37
N VAL A 88 11.95 -2.41 -8.31
CA VAL A 88 11.82 -1.57 -9.50
C VAL A 88 10.55 -0.73 -9.36
N TYR A 89 10.67 0.59 -9.39
CA TYR A 89 9.56 1.49 -9.20
C TYR A 89 9.41 2.46 -10.38
N PHE A 90 8.30 2.35 -11.11
CA PHE A 90 7.93 3.27 -12.18
C PHE A 90 6.82 4.22 -11.74
N CYS A 91 7.02 5.51 -11.96
CA CYS A 91 5.99 6.54 -11.83
C CYS A 91 6.18 7.65 -12.88
N GLN A 92 5.35 8.68 -12.85
CA GLN A 92 5.38 9.77 -13.85
C GLN A 92 6.70 10.53 -13.91
N ASP A 93 7.47 10.51 -12.83
CA ASP A 93 8.72 11.25 -12.73
C ASP A 93 9.93 10.42 -13.20
N GLY A 94 9.70 9.13 -13.50
CA GLY A 94 10.71 8.24 -14.05
C GLY A 94 10.83 6.91 -13.33
N PRO A 95 11.82 6.09 -13.73
CA PRO A 95 12.15 4.85 -13.07
C PRO A 95 13.08 5.08 -11.87
N TYR A 96 12.88 4.28 -10.82
CA TYR A 96 13.69 4.21 -9.61
C TYR A 96 14.05 2.75 -9.31
N TYR A 97 15.26 2.53 -8.82
CA TYR A 97 15.81 1.20 -8.58
C TYR A 97 16.36 1.06 -7.15
N GLY A 98 16.03 -0.08 -6.54
CA GLY A 98 16.35 -0.35 -5.15
C GLY A 98 15.54 0.49 -4.16
N LEU A 99 15.93 0.41 -2.90
CA LEU A 99 15.20 1.06 -1.81
C LEU A 99 15.54 2.54 -1.64
N ASP A 100 16.70 3.00 -2.12
CA ASP A 100 17.23 4.33 -1.78
C ASP A 100 16.78 5.44 -2.72
N GLU A 101 16.70 5.18 -4.04
CA GLU A 101 16.43 6.23 -5.03
C GLU A 101 15.05 6.89 -4.87
N GLN A 102 14.10 6.15 -4.28
CA GLN A 102 12.71 6.58 -4.15
C GLN A 102 12.40 7.31 -2.83
N LYS A 103 13.22 7.11 -1.77
CA LYS A 103 12.91 7.54 -0.38
C LYS A 103 12.57 9.01 -0.26
N GLU A 104 13.40 9.86 -0.86
CA GLU A 104 13.24 11.31 -0.78
C GLU A 104 11.92 11.76 -1.38
N ARG A 105 11.36 11.02 -2.34
CA ARG A 105 10.08 11.33 -2.97
C ARG A 105 8.91 10.74 -2.19
N GLU A 106 8.96 9.45 -1.85
CA GLU A 106 7.83 8.79 -1.17
C GLU A 106 7.50 9.45 0.17
N LYS A 107 8.49 9.97 0.90
CA LYS A 107 8.21 10.73 2.13
C LYS A 107 7.29 11.93 1.90
N HIS A 108 7.43 12.63 0.77
CA HIS A 108 6.55 13.76 0.44
C HIS A 108 5.15 13.27 0.08
N TRP A 109 5.06 12.20 -0.69
CA TRP A 109 3.77 11.62 -1.08
C TRP A 109 3.01 11.09 0.12
N TRP A 110 3.68 10.33 1.00
CA TRP A 110 3.11 9.85 2.25
C TRP A 110 2.67 11.00 3.16
N ALA A 111 3.49 12.04 3.31
CA ALA A 111 3.12 13.21 4.08
C ALA A 111 1.85 13.89 3.57
N LEU A 112 1.64 13.94 2.25
CA LEU A 112 0.44 14.53 1.64
C LEU A 112 -0.80 13.63 1.78
N ILE A 113 -0.67 12.33 1.54
CA ILE A 113 -1.82 11.41 1.52
C ILE A 113 -2.23 10.92 2.91
N ALA A 114 -1.36 11.05 3.91
CA ALA A 114 -1.61 10.67 5.31
C ALA A 114 -1.63 11.89 6.26
N GLN A 115 -1.80 13.11 5.74
CA GLN A 115 -1.86 14.31 6.57
C GLN A 115 -3.09 14.32 7.52
N PRO A 116 -3.02 15.00 8.68
CA PRO A 116 -4.17 15.14 9.57
C PRO A 116 -5.38 15.75 8.86
N GLY A 117 -6.57 15.18 9.09
CA GLY A 117 -7.80 15.62 8.44
C GLY A 117 -7.99 15.13 7.00
N VAL A 118 -7.16 14.17 6.55
CA VAL A 118 -7.33 13.47 5.28
C VAL A 118 -7.49 11.98 5.53
N THR A 119 -8.50 11.40 4.89
CA THR A 119 -8.74 9.96 4.92
C THR A 119 -8.53 9.34 3.54
N MET A 120 -7.62 8.37 3.47
CA MET A 120 -7.39 7.56 2.27
C MET A 120 -8.33 6.36 2.22
N THR A 121 -8.82 6.06 1.02
CA THR A 121 -9.69 4.92 0.70
C THR A 121 -9.17 4.18 -0.51
N TRP A 122 -9.48 2.89 -0.60
CA TRP A 122 -9.08 2.03 -1.72
C TRP A 122 -10.30 1.32 -2.31
N PRO A 123 -11.11 1.98 -3.15
CA PRO A 123 -12.36 1.41 -3.66
C PRO A 123 -12.17 0.14 -4.50
N ILE A 124 -10.99 -0.03 -5.09
CA ILE A 124 -10.67 -1.15 -5.98
C ILE A 124 -9.39 -1.81 -5.50
N VAL A 125 -9.44 -3.13 -5.33
CA VAL A 125 -8.28 -3.99 -5.19
C VAL A 125 -8.53 -5.31 -5.92
N MET A 126 -7.56 -5.78 -6.68
CA MET A 126 -7.63 -7.03 -7.44
C MET A 126 -6.32 -7.79 -7.30
N PHE A 127 -6.43 -9.11 -7.21
CA PHE A 127 -5.29 -9.99 -7.01
C PHE A 127 -5.24 -11.03 -8.12
N HIS A 128 -4.04 -11.31 -8.65
CA HIS A 128 -3.80 -12.43 -9.54
C HIS A 128 -2.39 -12.96 -9.37
N GLY A 129 -2.23 -14.06 -8.64
CA GLY A 129 -0.90 -14.56 -8.26
C GLY A 129 -0.10 -13.46 -7.55
N GLU A 130 0.99 -13.02 -8.18
CA GLU A 130 1.86 -11.96 -7.66
C GLU A 130 1.32 -10.54 -7.89
N PHE A 131 0.39 -10.37 -8.82
CA PHE A 131 -0.10 -9.05 -9.20
C PHE A 131 -1.15 -8.56 -8.21
N VAL A 132 -0.95 -7.34 -7.71
CA VAL A 132 -1.93 -6.60 -6.92
C VAL A 132 -2.19 -5.27 -7.61
N TRP A 133 -3.39 -5.11 -8.17
CA TRP A 133 -3.85 -3.84 -8.74
C TRP A 133 -4.79 -3.16 -7.76
N PHE A 134 -4.59 -1.86 -7.52
CA PHE A 134 -5.52 -1.10 -6.69
C PHE A 134 -5.65 0.34 -7.15
N GLU A 135 -6.80 0.94 -6.83
CA GLU A 135 -7.06 2.36 -7.00
C GLU A 135 -7.37 2.97 -5.65
N TRP A 136 -6.89 4.19 -5.45
CA TRP A 136 -7.00 4.90 -4.18
C TRP A 136 -7.43 6.35 -4.37
N ALA A 137 -8.08 6.89 -3.35
CA ALA A 137 -8.46 8.30 -3.28
C ALA A 137 -8.31 8.82 -1.84
N CYS A 138 -7.80 10.04 -1.72
CA CYS A 138 -7.70 10.77 -0.46
C CYS A 138 -8.77 11.86 -0.41
N MET A 139 -9.54 11.88 0.66
CA MET A 139 -10.62 12.84 0.88
C MET A 139 -10.28 13.72 2.08
N ASP A 140 -10.50 15.03 1.94
CA ASP A 140 -10.48 15.96 3.07
C ASP A 140 -11.70 15.71 3.97
N ASP A 141 -11.47 15.51 5.27
CA ASP A 141 -12.52 15.13 6.22
C ASP A 141 -13.53 16.27 6.46
N ASN A 142 -13.12 17.52 6.27
CA ASN A 142 -13.93 18.71 6.49
C ASN A 142 -14.71 19.11 5.23
N THR A 143 -14.04 19.22 4.08
CA THR A 143 -14.66 19.70 2.82
C THR A 143 -15.22 18.60 1.95
N ARG A 144 -14.82 17.33 2.20
CA ARG A 144 -15.16 16.16 1.36
C ARG A 144 -14.62 16.23 -0.06
N GLU A 145 -13.68 17.13 -0.33
CA GLU A 145 -12.99 17.21 -1.61
C GLU A 145 -12.01 16.04 -1.75
N THR A 146 -11.94 15.43 -2.94
CA THR A 146 -10.84 14.52 -3.27
C THR A 146 -9.58 15.35 -3.50
N ILE A 147 -8.58 15.22 -2.63
CA ILE A 147 -7.34 16.00 -2.71
C ILE A 147 -6.24 15.30 -3.49
N ALA A 148 -6.31 13.97 -3.57
CA ALA A 148 -5.38 13.15 -4.34
C ALA A 148 -6.05 11.83 -4.74
N LYS A 149 -5.60 11.23 -5.84
CA LYS A 149 -6.00 9.88 -6.23
C LYS A 149 -4.91 9.21 -7.05
N GLY A 150 -4.98 7.90 -7.17
CA GLY A 150 -4.05 7.16 -8.00
C GLY A 150 -4.45 5.72 -8.25
N SER A 151 -3.67 5.07 -9.09
CA SER A 151 -3.72 3.65 -9.37
C SER A 151 -2.33 3.05 -9.27
N VAL A 152 -2.25 1.83 -8.74
CA VAL A 152 -1.00 1.16 -8.47
C VAL A 152 -1.07 -0.29 -8.95
N ALA A 153 0.01 -0.74 -9.60
CA ALA A 153 0.27 -2.13 -9.91
C ALA A 153 1.49 -2.59 -9.13
N TRP A 154 1.29 -3.51 -8.19
CA TRP A 154 2.39 -4.20 -7.52
C TRP A 154 2.61 -5.57 -8.14
N VAL A 155 3.87 -5.98 -8.20
CA VAL A 155 4.23 -7.38 -8.26
C VAL A 155 4.88 -7.76 -6.93
N ARG A 156 4.15 -8.55 -6.15
CA ARG A 156 4.46 -8.93 -4.78
C ARG A 156 4.48 -10.45 -4.65
N ARG A 157 5.63 -10.99 -4.24
CA ARG A 157 5.82 -12.44 -4.08
C ARG A 157 5.49 -12.88 -2.66
N GLY A 158 4.24 -12.71 -2.25
CA GLY A 158 3.74 -13.14 -0.94
C GLY A 158 4.53 -12.54 0.22
N HIS A 159 4.40 -13.11 1.41
CA HIS A 159 5.10 -12.61 2.60
C HIS A 159 6.62 -12.81 2.52
N ARG A 160 7.07 -13.85 1.81
CA ARG A 160 8.49 -14.20 1.71
C ARG A 160 9.28 -13.35 0.72
N GLY A 161 8.65 -12.79 -0.30
CA GLY A 161 9.35 -11.99 -1.30
C GLY A 161 9.08 -10.49 -1.25
N GLY A 162 7.99 -10.06 -0.61
CA GLY A 162 7.62 -8.64 -0.59
C GLY A 162 7.35 -8.08 -2.00
N CYS A 163 7.29 -6.76 -2.10
CA CYS A 163 7.04 -6.05 -3.35
C CYS A 163 8.35 -5.78 -4.08
N TYR A 164 8.53 -6.37 -5.27
CA TYR A 164 9.74 -6.19 -6.07
C TYR A 164 9.51 -5.37 -7.34
N PHE A 165 8.24 -5.11 -7.69
CA PHE A 165 7.88 -4.11 -8.68
C PHE A 165 6.70 -3.28 -8.20
N LYS A 166 6.80 -1.96 -8.40
CA LYS A 166 5.72 -1.00 -8.20
C LYS A 166 5.58 -0.14 -9.45
N GLY A 167 4.38 -0.07 -10.01
CA GLY A 167 4.00 0.92 -11.01
C GLY A 167 2.93 1.81 -10.40
N GLU A 168 3.10 3.12 -10.42
CA GLU A 168 2.13 4.05 -9.84
C GLU A 168 1.85 5.23 -10.75
N GLN A 169 0.57 5.56 -10.87
CA GLN A 169 0.10 6.80 -11.45
C GLN A 169 -0.70 7.53 -10.38
N LEU A 170 -0.29 8.75 -10.05
CA LEU A 170 -0.94 9.54 -9.01
C LEU A 170 -1.27 10.96 -9.49
N THR A 171 -2.26 11.59 -8.87
CA THR A 171 -2.71 12.94 -9.18
C THR A 171 -3.01 13.66 -7.89
N PHE A 172 -2.36 14.79 -7.66
CA PHE A 172 -2.67 15.73 -6.59
C PHE A 172 -3.50 16.89 -7.13
N TYR A 173 -4.55 17.27 -6.42
CA TYR A 173 -5.48 18.32 -6.84
C TYR A 173 -5.23 19.66 -6.13
N ARG A 174 -4.72 19.65 -4.90
CA ARG A 174 -4.48 20.86 -4.10
C ARG A 174 -3.01 21.09 -3.79
N ASP A 175 -2.38 20.12 -3.13
CA ASP A 175 -1.04 20.29 -2.57
C ASP A 175 -0.03 19.49 -3.38
N VAL A 176 0.88 20.20 -4.05
CA VAL A 176 1.97 19.59 -4.84
C VAL A 176 3.23 19.39 -3.99
N PHE A 177 3.32 20.05 -2.83
CA PHE A 177 4.42 19.94 -1.87
C PHE A 177 3.89 19.88 -0.42
N ALA A 178 4.42 18.95 0.39
CA ALA A 178 4.12 18.87 1.82
C ALA A 178 4.79 20.03 2.59
N SER A 179 4.11 20.58 3.60
CA SER A 179 4.71 21.59 4.48
C SER A 179 5.80 20.98 5.39
N PRO A 180 6.75 21.78 5.91
CA PRO A 180 7.76 21.30 6.85
C PRO A 180 7.20 20.63 8.11
N ASP A 181 6.01 21.05 8.55
CA ASP A 181 5.35 20.47 9.73
C ASP A 181 4.78 19.08 9.44
N LEU A 182 4.21 18.87 8.25
CA LEU A 182 3.72 17.56 7.81
C LEU A 182 4.87 16.55 7.66
N LEU A 183 6.02 17.00 7.16
CA LEU A 183 7.20 16.14 7.03
C LEU A 183 7.70 15.59 8.39
N ARG A 184 7.45 16.31 9.50
CA ARG A 184 7.82 15.84 10.85
C ARG A 184 6.90 14.76 11.41
N LEU A 185 5.72 14.57 10.82
CA LEU A 185 4.76 13.55 11.26
C LEU A 185 5.08 12.15 10.73
N ILE A 186 5.96 12.05 9.73
CA ILE A 186 6.38 10.78 9.15
C ILE A 186 7.62 10.26 9.88
N THR A 187 7.55 9.02 10.39
CA THR A 187 8.72 8.29 10.89
C THR A 187 9.27 7.45 9.73
N THR A 188 10.49 7.75 9.28
CA THR A 188 11.21 7.03 8.21
C THR A 188 12.24 6.07 8.76
#